data_AF-A0A3Q7IYD6-F1
#
_entry.id   AF-A0A3Q7IYD6-F1
#
_cell.length_a   1.000
_cell.length_b   1.000
_cell.length_c   1.000
_cell.angle_alpha   90.00
_cell.angle_beta   90.00
_cell.angle_gamma   90.00
#
_symmetry.space_group_name_H-M   'P 1'
#
loop_
_entity.id
_entity.type
_entity.pdbx_description
1 polymer ?
#
loop_
_entity_poly.entity_id
_entity_poly.type
_entity_poly.pdbx_seq_one_letter_code
_entity_poly.pdbx_strand_id
1 'polypeptide(L)'
;MVETKCYKRTYFLVPPRGDLLPWSLNLPPYRISNDIRKLVKETNHVDPRVTRMVHGIMEVVRQAHDGVRWVILGDDDTIFFVDNIVDILAQYDHKKYYYF
;
A
#
# COMPACT_ATOMS: atom_id res chain seq x y z
N MET A 1 -9.95 -22.32 -9.75
CA MET A 1 -8.60 -21.97 -9.25
C MET A 1 -8.54 -20.44 -9.20
N VAL A 2 -8.56 -19.84 -8.01
CA VAL A 2 -8.44 -18.37 -7.89
C VAL A 2 -6.96 -18.06 -8.01
N GLU A 3 -6.56 -17.41 -9.10
CA GLU A 3 -5.17 -16.99 -9.28
C GLU A 3 -4.92 -15.76 -8.41
N THR A 4 -4.20 -15.93 -7.30
CA THR A 4 -3.79 -14.84 -6.42
C THR A 4 -2.50 -14.22 -6.94
N LYS A 5 -2.60 -13.16 -7.75
CA LYS A 5 -1.43 -12.36 -8.13
C LYS A 5 -1.08 -11.38 -7.01
N CYS A 6 0.05 -11.62 -6.34
CA CYS A 6 0.61 -10.70 -5.35
C CYS A 6 1.55 -9.70 -6.03
N TYR A 7 1.09 -8.45 -6.19
CA TYR A 7 1.93 -7.36 -6.67
C TYR A 7 2.62 -6.67 -5.49
N LYS A 8 3.93 -6.91 -5.34
CA LYS A 8 4.74 -6.25 -4.32
C LYS A 8 5.41 -5.01 -4.91
N ARG A 9 5.29 -3.86 -4.23
CA ARG A 9 6.02 -2.62 -4.56
C ARG A 9 6.43 -1.92 -3.28
N THR A 10 7.58 -1.27 -3.34
CA THR A 10 8.10 -0.43 -2.25
C THR A 10 7.94 1.04 -2.61
N TYR A 11 7.47 1.86 -1.68
CA TYR A 11 7.36 3.30 -1.90
C TYR A 11 8.38 4.04 -1.04
N PHE A 12 9.16 4.91 -1.67
CA PHE A 12 10.08 5.80 -0.98
C PHE A 12 9.63 7.24 -1.11
N LEU A 13 9.86 8.03 -0.07
CA LEU A 13 9.67 9.48 -0.11
C LEU A 13 10.79 10.20 -0.89
N VAL A 14 11.97 9.57 -0.96
CA VAL A 14 13.14 10.07 -1.66
C VAL A 14 13.83 8.92 -2.38
N PRO A 15 14.51 9.17 -3.51
CA PRO A 15 15.22 8.11 -4.21
C PRO A 15 16.25 7.40 -3.30
N PRO A 16 16.40 6.07 -3.41
CA PRO A 16 17.47 5.35 -2.73
C PRO A 16 18.84 5.89 -3.18
N ARG A 17 19.82 5.92 -2.27
CA ARG A 17 21.16 6.46 -2.51
C ARG A 17 22.23 5.50 -1.97
N GLY A 18 23.47 5.67 -2.42
CA GLY A 18 24.63 4.91 -1.96
C GLY A 18 24.50 3.42 -2.28
N ASP A 19 24.79 2.58 -1.29
CA ASP A 19 24.90 1.12 -1.42
C ASP A 19 23.57 0.40 -1.76
N LEU A 20 22.44 1.14 -1.74
CA LEU A 20 21.15 0.64 -2.22
C LEU A 20 21.07 0.59 -3.75
N LEU A 21 22.07 1.13 -4.47
CA LEU A 21 22.14 1.15 -5.92
C LEU A 21 23.27 0.24 -6.45
N PRO A 22 23.03 -0.52 -7.54
CA PRO A 22 21.77 -0.62 -8.27
C PRO A 22 20.69 -1.35 -7.47
N TRP A 23 19.43 -0.92 -7.61
CA TRP A 23 18.32 -1.56 -6.90
C TRP A 23 18.22 -3.03 -7.31
N SER A 24 18.28 -3.93 -6.33
CA SER A 24 18.30 -5.37 -6.58
C SER A 24 17.03 -5.83 -7.29
N LEU A 25 17.20 -6.64 -8.34
CA LEU A 25 16.08 -7.29 -9.04
C LEU A 25 15.35 -8.33 -8.18
N ASN A 26 15.98 -8.78 -7.09
CA ASN A 26 15.37 -9.69 -6.12
C ASN A 26 14.46 -8.98 -5.11
N LEU A 27 14.49 -7.64 -5.07
CA LEU A 27 13.61 -6.83 -4.24
C LEU A 27 12.37 -6.40 -5.03
N PRO A 28 11.23 -6.14 -4.36
CA PRO A 28 10.09 -5.54 -5.02
C PRO A 28 10.49 -4.26 -5.77
N PRO A 29 9.94 -4.00 -6.97
CA PRO A 29 10.18 -2.74 -7.66
C PRO A 29 9.79 -1.56 -6.77
N TYR A 30 10.63 -0.53 -6.73
CA TYR A 30 10.32 0.66 -5.95
C TYR A 30 9.68 1.77 -6.79
N ARG A 31 8.98 2.68 -6.13
CA ARG A 31 8.44 3.93 -6.68
C ARG A 31 8.74 5.08 -5.73
N ILE A 32 8.76 6.28 -6.27
CA ILE A 32 8.83 7.50 -5.48
C ILE A 32 7.41 8.00 -5.24
N SER A 33 7.05 8.18 -3.98
CA SER A 33 5.77 8.76 -3.57
C SER A 33 5.72 10.24 -3.95
N ASN A 34 4.54 10.73 -4.34
CA ASN A 34 4.37 12.12 -4.76
C ASN A 34 4.73 13.11 -3.63
N ASP A 35 5.24 14.28 -4.02
CA ASP A 35 5.54 15.34 -3.08
C ASP A 35 4.24 16.00 -2.56
N ILE A 36 3.99 15.80 -1.27
CA ILE A 36 2.82 16.31 -0.56
C ILE A 36 3.16 17.37 0.48
N ARG A 37 4.33 18.03 0.39
CA ARG A 37 4.72 19.10 1.33
C ARG A 37 3.66 20.20 1.46
N LYS A 38 2.96 20.53 0.36
CA LYS A 38 1.85 21.49 0.37
C LYS A 38 0.67 20.98 1.21
N LEU A 39 0.21 19.75 0.95
CA LEU A 39 -0.90 19.13 1.67
C LEU A 39 -0.60 18.95 3.17
N VAL A 40 0.64 18.58 3.52
CA VAL A 40 1.09 18.48 4.92
C VAL A 40 0.95 19.83 5.63
N LYS A 41 1.30 20.93 4.98
CA LYS A 41 1.14 22.29 5.53
C LYS A 41 -0.33 22.69 5.66
N GLU A 42 -1.15 22.37 4.66
CA GLU A 42 -2.58 22.73 4.62
C GLU A 42 -3.41 21.95 5.64
N THR A 43 -3.11 20.66 5.84
CA THR A 43 -3.82 19.80 6.80
C THR A 43 -3.51 20.14 8.26
N ASN A 44 -2.41 20.85 8.52
CA ASN A 44 -1.94 21.27 9.84
C ASN A 44 -2.04 20.19 10.92
N HIS A 45 -1.80 18.93 10.54
CA HIS A 45 -1.82 17.81 11.46
C HIS A 45 -0.67 17.90 12.45
N VAL A 46 -0.90 17.50 13.70
CA VAL A 46 0.11 17.51 14.77
C VAL A 46 1.34 16.70 14.35
N ASP A 47 1.11 15.58 13.68
CA ASP A 47 2.16 14.74 13.12
C ASP A 47 2.08 14.70 11.59
N PRO A 48 3.05 15.29 10.87
CA PRO A 48 3.07 15.28 9.41
C PRO A 48 3.22 13.87 8.81
N ARG A 49 3.65 12.87 9.60
CA ARG A 49 3.74 11.47 9.16
C ARG A 49 2.37 10.86 8.89
N VAL A 50 1.33 11.27 9.62
CA VAL A 50 -0.04 10.76 9.44
C VAL A 50 -0.54 11.14 8.05
N THR A 51 -0.40 12.41 7.64
CA THR A 51 -0.77 12.85 6.29
C THR A 51 0.00 12.08 5.22
N ARG A 52 1.27 11.75 5.47
CA ARG A 52 2.07 10.93 4.55
C ARG A 52 1.62 9.48 4.47
N MET A 53 1.27 8.87 5.60
CA MET A 53 0.76 7.50 5.67
C MET A 53 -0.56 7.39 4.90
N VAL A 54 -1.51 8.30 5.17
CA VAL A 54 -2.79 8.36 4.47
C VAL A 54 -2.57 8.55 2.97
N HIS A 55 -1.66 9.44 2.57
CA HIS A 55 -1.33 9.62 1.16
C HIS A 55 -0.74 8.35 0.53
N GLY A 56 0.17 7.66 1.22
CA GLY A 56 0.76 6.41 0.74
C GLY A 56 -0.29 5.32 0.52
N ILE A 57 -1.23 5.18 1.46
CA ILE A 57 -2.39 4.27 1.31
C ILE A 57 -3.19 4.66 0.06
N MET A 58 -3.47 5.96 -0.13
CA MET A 58 -4.20 6.44 -1.31
C MET A 58 -3.46 6.18 -2.62
N GLU A 59 -2.13 6.24 -2.64
CA GLU A 59 -1.33 5.89 -3.83
C GLU A 59 -1.44 4.41 -4.17
N VAL A 60 -1.45 3.53 -3.17
CA VAL A 60 -1.65 2.09 -3.36
C VAL A 60 -3.06 1.79 -3.86
N VAL A 61 -4.08 2.38 -3.22
CA VAL A 61 -5.50 2.19 -3.62
C VAL A 61 -5.75 2.70 -5.03
N ARG A 62 -5.19 3.85 -5.42
CA ARG A 62 -5.32 4.37 -6.80
C ARG A 62 -4.64 3.49 -7.85
N GLN A 63 -3.61 2.74 -7.47
CA GLN A 63 -2.95 1.76 -8.34
C GLN A 63 -3.65 0.42 -8.36
N ALA A 64 -4.60 0.17 -7.46
CA ALA A 64 -5.46 -1.01 -7.53
C ALA A 64 -6.36 -0.87 -8.78
N HIS A 65 -5.88 -1.40 -9.91
CA HIS A 65 -6.57 -1.41 -11.20
C HIS A 65 -7.83 -2.28 -11.17
N ASP A 66 -8.61 -2.22 -12.25
CA ASP A 66 -9.74 -3.11 -12.50
C ASP A 66 -9.34 -4.57 -12.29
N GLY A 67 -9.92 -5.21 -11.27
CA GLY A 67 -9.67 -6.59 -10.88
C GLY A 67 -9.20 -6.78 -9.43
N VAL A 68 -8.73 -5.72 -8.75
CA VAL A 68 -8.48 -5.78 -7.30
C VAL A 68 -9.82 -5.73 -6.56
N ARG A 69 -10.10 -6.75 -5.73
CA ARG A 69 -11.35 -6.84 -4.97
C ARG A 69 -11.23 -6.31 -3.53
N TRP A 70 -10.06 -6.47 -2.94
CA TRP A 70 -9.80 -6.17 -1.54
C TRP A 70 -8.44 -5.51 -1.40
N VAL A 71 -8.36 -4.46 -0.58
CA VAL A 71 -7.12 -3.85 -0.12
C VAL A 71 -7.04 -4.10 1.37
N ILE A 72 -5.93 -4.69 1.81
CA ILE A 72 -5.69 -5.04 3.21
C ILE A 72 -4.48 -4.26 3.66
N LEU A 73 -4.61 -3.57 4.78
CA LEU A 73 -3.55 -2.81 5.42
C LEU A 73 -3.09 -3.60 6.65
N GLY A 74 -1.78 -3.69 6.85
CA GLY A 74 -1.15 -4.26 8.03
C GLY A 74 0.10 -3.48 8.38
N ASP A 75 0.56 -3.65 9.61
CA ASP A 75 1.79 -3.02 10.08
C ASP A 75 3.01 -3.95 9.88
N ASP A 76 4.19 -3.49 10.28
CA ASP A 76 5.46 -4.22 10.18
C ASP A 76 5.55 -5.46 11.09
N ASP A 77 4.67 -5.56 12.08
CA ASP A 77 4.54 -6.69 13.00
C ASP A 77 3.33 -7.60 12.71
N THR A 78 2.60 -7.35 11.61
CA THR A 78 1.41 -8.10 11.22
C THR A 78 1.74 -9.31 10.34
N ILE A 79 1.25 -10.49 10.74
CA ILE A 79 1.35 -11.72 9.94
C ILE A 79 -0.03 -12.07 9.37
N PHE A 80 -0.12 -12.20 8.05
CA PHE A 80 -1.35 -12.56 7.34
C PHE A 80 -1.36 -14.04 6.93
N PHE A 81 -2.43 -14.74 7.30
CA PHE A 81 -2.76 -16.07 6.77
C PHE A 81 -3.69 -15.89 5.57
N VAL A 82 -3.12 -15.95 4.36
CA VAL A 82 -3.83 -15.59 3.12
C VAL A 82 -5.08 -16.44 2.92
N ASP A 83 -5.02 -17.74 3.19
CA ASP A 83 -6.17 -18.64 3.01
C ASP A 83 -7.34 -18.25 3.93
N ASN A 84 -7.06 -18.00 5.21
CA ASN A 84 -8.08 -17.57 6.18
C ASN A 84 -8.73 -16.24 5.76
N ILE A 85 -7.92 -15.30 5.27
CA ILE A 85 -8.41 -13.99 4.81
C ILE A 85 -9.30 -14.15 3.59
N VAL A 86 -8.89 -14.98 2.62
CA VAL A 86 -9.68 -15.25 1.42
C VAL A 86 -11.02 -15.89 1.80
N ASP A 87 -11.04 -16.84 2.73
CA ASP A 87 -12.26 -17.51 3.21
C ASP A 87 -13.24 -16.55 3.90
N ILE A 88 -12.71 -15.59 4.68
CA ILE A 88 -13.53 -14.54 5.31
C ILE A 88 -14.06 -13.58 4.26
N LEU A 89 -13.18 -13.03 3.41
CA LEU A 89 -13.54 -12.03 2.41
C LEU A 89 -14.45 -12.58 1.31
N ALA A 90 -14.42 -13.89 1.04
CA ALA A 90 -15.34 -14.55 0.11
C ALA A 90 -16.81 -14.48 0.53
N GLN A 91 -17.08 -14.22 1.82
CA GLN A 91 -18.45 -14.10 2.36
C GLN A 91 -19.06 -12.71 2.10
N TYR A 92 -18.26 -11.74 1.65
CA TYR A 92 -18.68 -10.35 1.45
C TYR A 92 -18.79 -9.97 -0.04
N ASP A 93 -19.73 -9.08 -0.36
CA ASP A 93 -19.87 -8.53 -1.71
C ASP A 93 -18.81 -7.46 -1.98
N HIS A 94 -17.73 -7.82 -2.69
CA HIS A 94 -16.61 -6.94 -3.04
C HIS A 94 -16.99 -5.66 -3.82
N LYS A 95 -18.24 -5.48 -4.24
CA LYS A 95 -18.73 -4.21 -4.82
C LYS A 95 -19.20 -3.20 -3.76
N LYS A 96 -19.24 -3.59 -2.49
CA LYS A 96 -19.62 -2.76 -1.35
C LYS A 96 -18.41 -2.42 -0.49
N TYR A 97 -18.50 -1.29 0.20
CA TYR A 97 -17.47 -0.88 1.16
C TYR A 97 -17.71 -1.53 2.51
N TYR A 98 -16.72 -2.30 2.99
CA TYR A 98 -16.66 -2.83 4.34
C TYR A 98 -15.40 -2.29 5.02
N TYR A 99 -15.57 -1.72 6.20
CA TYR A 99 -14.48 -1.24 7.05
C TYR A 99 -14.58 -1.96 8.39
N PHE A 100 -13.47 -2.55 8.83
CA PHE A 100 -13.34 -3.31 10.07
C PHE A 100 -12.38 -2.58 11.01
#